data_AF-A0AAW2ZRR2-F1
#
_entry.id   AF-A0AAW2ZRR2-F1
#
_cell.length_a   1.000
_cell.length_b   1.000
_cell.length_c   1.000
_cell.angle_alpha   90.00
_cell.angle_beta   90.00
_cell.angle_gamma   90.00
#
_symmetry.space_group_name_H-M   'P 1'
#
loop_
_entity.id
_entity.type
_entity.pdbx_description
1 polymer ?
#
loop_
_entity_poly.entity_id
_entity_poly.type
_entity_poly.pdbx_seq_one_letter_code
_entity_poly.pdbx_strand_id
1 'polypeptide(L)'
;MKIFQAETGTPVEVFLPPNTSIISLKNLLEESTGISPQDQILLEKDGSVVEAAIRDNYIFMFDRNSFSKSIDQVLERWVDFESNVDPNHIEYPNEIIAAELRSHPLANHAKEFFTRFKQAENFARSSQSCFKYCSRKVQELKIMNEAVLSVVGNLNIRALHMLNQIKAFEAKFIIYDKRFTQLLSTFDGDLEKLKSIELHPSLRSPNRNTLYDTIPHQQIRSWAPKCGVELKTFRERFSSGKSSADSLYKATLREKTAPPVNINEFSPLVAEADLISQKEVKNFDVFKQDYVKLLESLKHPNPSAATPIPPLHHITMNHIQKRIFESKNKIIVHLFNKLRSVSDIQSQVGKMFKKVNAWVTILKNLVAKFNQLEIVQNLPASYQIGLLEVMRRRRIEERMHLISTDAFEKIEKIKNHETEARKKFSKTFTKHLPPNTIPWLSSPVTAPSINITSDKLPNLHIENVDFEQLKQVFGDDVCVYEELIGVDDDHNVFQDLEETIPVRSNPYTNHSKMFASCLANVLCKKLDPMDERGKDLLRQLELVGEGSSLQVDPELLNNYFS
;
A
#
# COMPACT_ATOMS: atom_id res chain seq x y z
N MET A 1 15.68 10.27 22.28
CA MET A 1 14.24 10.26 21.94
C MET A 1 13.39 10.84 23.08
N LYS A 2 12.29 11.52 22.79
CA LYS A 2 11.36 12.06 23.81
C LYS A 2 9.93 11.64 23.50
N ILE A 3 9.29 10.97 24.45
CA ILE A 3 7.90 10.51 24.35
C ILE A 3 7.05 11.37 25.27
N PHE A 4 5.88 11.78 24.80
CA PHE A 4 4.92 12.53 25.59
C PHE A 4 3.55 11.88 25.49
N GLN A 5 2.85 11.86 26.62
CA GLN A 5 1.43 11.56 26.62
C GLN A 5 0.67 12.77 26.06
N ALA A 6 -0.06 12.58 24.97
CA ALA A 6 -0.65 13.65 24.19
C ALA A 6 -1.76 14.40 24.95
N GLU A 7 -2.52 13.72 25.80
CA GLU A 7 -3.65 14.29 26.51
C GLU A 7 -3.23 15.19 27.68
N THR A 8 -2.05 14.95 28.24
CA THR A 8 -1.54 15.65 29.42
C THR A 8 -0.35 16.57 29.10
N GLY A 9 0.36 16.30 28.00
CA GLY A 9 1.62 16.93 27.64
C GLY A 9 2.80 16.48 28.50
N THR A 10 2.62 15.45 29.34
CA THR A 10 3.66 15.00 30.27
C THR A 10 4.69 14.11 29.57
N PRO A 11 5.99 14.27 29.86
CA PRO A 11 7.01 13.37 29.35
C PRO A 11 6.82 11.97 29.95
N VAL A 12 7.07 10.95 29.14
CA VAL A 12 7.12 9.55 29.58
C VAL A 12 8.58 9.12 29.58
N GLU A 13 9.12 8.85 30.77
CA GLU A 13 10.50 8.41 30.93
C GLU A 13 10.59 6.91 30.71
N VAL A 14 11.22 6.51 29.59
CA VAL A 14 11.44 5.11 29.25
C VAL A 14 12.90 4.93 28.82
N PHE A 15 13.58 3.94 29.39
CA PHE A 15 14.90 3.55 28.94
C PHE A 15 14.79 2.65 27.72
N LEU A 16 15.34 3.08 26.59
CA LEU A 16 15.25 2.36 25.33
C LEU A 16 16.61 1.83 24.90
N PRO A 17 16.80 0.51 24.88
CA PRO A 17 17.96 -0.09 24.24
C PRO A 17 18.07 0.31 22.76
N PRO A 18 19.29 0.36 22.20
CA PRO A 18 19.45 0.52 20.75
C PRO A 18 18.75 -0.63 20.01
N ASN A 19 18.15 -0.33 18.86
CA ASN A 19 17.36 -1.27 18.03
C ASN A 19 16.08 -1.83 18.68
N THR A 20 15.47 -1.10 19.63
CA THR A 20 14.19 -1.50 20.22
C THR A 20 13.09 -1.59 19.16
N SER A 21 12.43 -2.73 19.08
CA SER A 21 11.27 -2.92 18.19
C SER A 21 10.07 -2.08 18.66
N ILE A 22 9.15 -1.76 17.76
CA ILE A 22 7.94 -1.00 18.14
C ILE A 22 7.07 -1.76 19.16
N ILE A 23 7.06 -3.09 19.10
CA ILE A 23 6.33 -3.94 20.04
C ILE A 23 6.95 -3.82 21.43
N SER A 24 8.28 -3.92 21.51
CA SER A 24 9.03 -3.76 22.75
C SER A 24 8.83 -2.36 23.34
N LEU A 25 8.83 -1.32 22.50
CA LEU A 25 8.53 0.06 22.91
C LEU A 25 7.14 0.16 23.53
N LYS A 26 6.12 -0.41 22.89
CA LYS A 26 4.74 -0.36 23.40
C LYS A 26 4.59 -1.08 24.75
N ASN A 27 5.27 -2.20 24.93
CA ASN A 27 5.26 -2.92 26.22
C ASN A 27 5.94 -2.11 27.33
N LEU A 28 7.09 -1.47 27.04
CA LEU A 28 7.75 -0.58 28.01
C LEU A 28 6.89 0.64 28.35
N LEU A 29 6.15 1.17 27.37
CA LEU A 29 5.20 2.26 27.60
C LEU A 29 4.04 1.84 28.50
N GLU A 30 3.57 0.60 28.38
CA GLU A 30 2.52 0.05 29.27
C GLU A 30 2.98 0.05 30.73
N GLU A 31 4.22 -0.38 31.01
CA GLU A 31 4.77 -0.36 32.38
C GLU A 31 4.79 1.04 32.99
N SER A 32 5.11 2.05 32.19
CA SER A 32 5.21 3.45 32.64
C SER A 32 3.87 4.19 32.71
N THR A 33 2.88 3.81 31.90
CA THR A 33 1.63 4.59 31.70
C THR A 33 0.35 3.84 32.01
N GLY A 34 0.40 2.51 32.14
CA GLY A 34 -0.76 1.64 32.34
C GLY A 34 -1.68 1.50 31.13
N ILE A 35 -1.30 2.01 29.95
CA ILE A 35 -2.08 1.91 28.71
C ILE A 35 -1.64 0.66 27.96
N SER A 36 -2.58 -0.23 27.63
CA SER A 36 -2.30 -1.45 26.87
C SER A 36 -1.70 -1.15 25.49
N PRO A 37 -0.76 -1.96 24.97
CA PRO A 37 -0.16 -1.83 23.64
C PRO A 37 -1.18 -1.70 22.49
N GLN A 38 -2.38 -2.29 22.65
CA GLN A 38 -3.46 -2.24 21.65
C GLN A 38 -4.17 -0.89 21.60
N ASP A 39 -4.15 -0.17 22.71
CA ASP A 39 -4.78 1.14 22.88
C ASP A 39 -3.78 2.29 22.67
N GLN A 40 -2.48 1.99 22.62
CA GLN A 40 -1.45 2.98 22.30
C GLN A 40 -1.41 3.32 20.80
N ILE A 41 -1.66 4.59 20.49
CA ILE A 41 -1.45 5.19 19.15
C ILE A 41 -0.22 6.08 19.23
N LEU A 42 0.81 5.78 18.44
CA LEU A 42 2.07 6.52 18.43
C LEU A 42 2.20 7.31 17.13
N LEU A 43 2.28 8.64 17.23
CA LEU A 43 2.46 9.55 16.10
C LEU A 43 3.73 10.38 16.27
N GLU A 44 4.44 10.58 15.17
CA GLU A 44 5.51 11.59 15.12
C GLU A 44 4.92 12.99 14.92
N LYS A 45 5.78 14.01 15.01
CA LYS A 45 5.38 15.42 14.90
C LYS A 45 4.72 15.80 13.57
N ASP A 46 5.11 15.13 12.48
CA ASP A 46 4.49 15.33 11.16
C ASP A 46 3.16 14.58 10.99
N GLY A 47 2.77 13.76 11.97
CA GLY A 47 1.58 12.91 11.94
C GLY A 47 1.81 11.55 11.29
N SER A 48 3.03 11.20 10.92
CA SER A 48 3.36 9.83 10.50
C SER A 48 3.17 8.86 11.67
N VAL A 49 2.75 7.64 11.35
CA VAL A 49 2.71 6.55 12.33
C VAL A 49 4.15 6.07 12.52
N VAL A 50 4.55 5.84 13.76
CA VAL A 50 5.89 5.32 14.05
C VAL A 50 6.00 3.91 13.42
N GLU A 51 6.91 3.73 12.47
CA GLU A 51 7.11 2.48 11.74
C GLU A 51 8.58 2.03 11.86
N ALA A 52 8.85 1.13 12.82
CA ALA A 52 10.07 0.34 13.08
C ALA A 52 11.43 1.07 13.24
N ALA A 53 11.80 2.00 12.37
CA ALA A 53 13.01 2.79 12.48
C ALA A 53 12.75 4.00 13.39
N ILE A 54 12.92 3.78 14.69
CA ILE A 54 12.80 4.82 15.71
C ILE A 54 13.91 5.86 15.48
N ARG A 55 13.57 6.98 14.83
CA ARG A 55 14.45 8.14 14.72
C ARG A 55 14.43 8.91 16.03
N ASP A 56 15.43 9.76 16.24
CA ASP A 56 15.55 10.61 17.45
C ASP A 56 14.51 11.76 17.45
N ASN A 57 13.24 11.39 17.32
CA ASN A 57 12.11 12.27 17.08
C ASN A 57 11.24 12.43 18.34
N TYR A 58 10.40 13.47 18.31
CA TYR A 58 9.33 13.69 19.27
C TYR A 58 8.16 12.75 18.95
N ILE A 59 7.77 11.93 19.92
CA ILE A 59 6.66 10.97 19.77
C ILE A 59 5.52 11.37 20.70
N PHE A 60 4.32 11.44 20.13
CA PHE A 60 3.08 11.65 20.85
C PHE A 60 2.35 10.32 20.98
N MET A 61 2.11 9.90 22.23
CA MET A 61 1.32 8.73 22.55
C MET A 61 -0.11 9.16 22.91
N PHE A 62 -1.09 8.58 22.21
CA PHE A 62 -2.52 8.75 22.51
C PHE A 62 -3.09 7.44 23.04
N ASP A 63 -4.00 7.55 24.00
CA ASP A 63 -4.80 6.44 24.53
C ASP A 63 -6.11 6.33 23.75
N ARG A 64 -6.33 5.20 23.09
CA ARG A 64 -7.56 4.90 22.36
C ARG A 64 -8.80 4.91 23.26
N ASN A 65 -8.66 4.54 24.52
CA ASN A 65 -9.77 4.56 25.49
C ASN A 65 -10.10 5.98 25.96
N SER A 66 -9.23 6.96 25.74
CA SER A 66 -9.54 8.35 26.01
C SER A 66 -10.69 8.87 25.14
N PHE A 67 -10.95 8.27 23.96
CA PHE A 67 -12.08 8.68 23.11
C PHE A 67 -13.46 8.43 23.74
N SER A 68 -13.56 7.51 24.69
CA SER A 68 -14.81 7.19 25.40
C SER A 68 -14.99 7.90 26.73
N LYS A 69 -13.96 8.60 27.24
CA LYS A 69 -14.04 9.32 28.53
C LYS A 69 -14.90 10.58 28.38
N SER A 70 -15.63 10.93 29.45
CA SER A 70 -16.30 12.24 29.50
C SER A 70 -15.25 13.34 29.64
N ILE A 71 -15.48 14.51 29.02
CA ILE A 71 -14.58 15.66 29.14
C ILE A 71 -14.35 16.01 30.61
N ASP A 72 -15.37 15.94 31.46
CA ASP A 72 -15.25 16.25 32.89
C ASP A 72 -14.27 15.35 33.65
N GLN A 73 -14.05 14.12 33.17
CA GLN A 73 -13.11 13.18 33.78
C GLN A 73 -11.65 13.48 33.44
N VAL A 74 -11.41 14.24 32.37
CA VAL A 74 -10.07 14.56 31.86
C VAL A 74 -9.68 16.02 32.07
N LEU A 75 -10.61 16.88 32.50
CA LEU A 75 -10.30 18.26 32.89
C LEU A 75 -9.35 18.31 34.09
N GLU A 76 -8.45 19.28 34.05
CA GLU A 76 -7.52 19.51 35.14
C GLU A 76 -8.26 20.11 36.35
N ARG A 77 -7.88 19.67 37.55
CA ARG A 77 -8.40 20.22 38.82
C ARG A 77 -7.58 21.43 39.24
N TRP A 78 -8.27 22.44 39.78
CA TRP A 78 -7.63 23.62 40.35
C TRP A 78 -6.72 23.21 41.52
N VAL A 79 -5.55 23.81 41.58
CA VAL A 79 -4.60 23.67 42.69
C VAL A 79 -4.51 25.04 43.35
N ASP A 80 -4.87 25.15 44.63
CA ASP A 80 -4.69 26.40 45.35
C ASP A 80 -3.33 26.42 46.05
N PHE A 81 -2.60 27.52 45.91
CA PHE A 81 -1.33 27.74 46.60
C PHE A 81 -1.59 28.72 47.75
N GLU A 82 -2.02 28.19 48.90
CA GLU A 82 -2.34 28.99 50.07
C GLU A 82 -1.18 29.93 50.43
N SER A 83 -1.44 31.23 50.32
CA SER A 83 -0.44 32.26 50.54
C SER A 83 -0.61 32.96 51.89
N ASN A 84 -1.82 32.97 52.45
CA ASN A 84 -2.10 33.60 53.74
C ASN A 84 -1.90 32.60 54.90
N VAL A 85 -1.10 33.02 55.89
CA VAL A 85 -1.01 32.35 57.18
C VAL A 85 -2.00 33.02 58.13
N ASP A 86 -2.91 32.25 58.73
CA ASP A 86 -3.80 32.75 59.78
C ASP A 86 -2.96 33.15 61.01
N PRO A 87 -2.96 34.43 61.43
CA PRO A 87 -2.21 34.89 62.59
C PRO A 87 -2.49 34.13 63.89
N ASN A 88 -3.68 33.54 64.02
CA ASN A 88 -4.08 32.76 65.19
C ASN A 88 -3.44 31.36 65.26
N HIS A 89 -2.94 30.86 64.13
CA HIS A 89 -2.29 29.54 64.01
C HIS A 89 -0.75 29.64 64.01
N ILE A 90 -0.19 30.82 64.27
CA ILE A 90 1.26 31.02 64.32
C ILE A 90 1.77 30.67 65.73
N GLU A 91 2.58 29.62 65.81
CA GLU A 91 3.34 29.29 67.02
C GLU A 91 4.53 30.24 67.15
N TYR A 92 4.51 31.09 68.19
CA TYR A 92 5.60 32.01 68.46
C TYR A 92 6.75 31.32 69.22
N PRO A 93 8.02 31.66 68.95
CA PRO A 93 9.16 31.12 69.68
C PRO A 93 9.14 31.50 71.16
N ASN A 94 9.71 30.66 72.02
CA ASN A 94 9.73 30.84 73.47
C ASN A 94 10.38 32.17 73.88
N GLU A 95 11.36 32.64 73.10
CA GLU A 95 12.06 33.92 73.26
C GLU A 95 11.11 35.14 73.14
N ILE A 96 9.98 35.00 72.45
CA ILE A 96 8.96 36.06 72.27
C ILE A 96 7.82 35.91 73.30
N ILE A 97 7.52 34.69 73.75
CA ILE A 97 6.43 34.39 74.70
C ILE A 97 6.89 34.50 76.18
N ALA A 98 8.20 34.50 76.43
CA ALA A 98 8.81 34.55 77.76
C ALA A 98 8.15 35.60 78.67
N ALA A 99 7.85 35.21 79.91
CA ALA A 99 7.11 36.03 80.87
C ALA A 99 7.78 37.39 81.14
N GLU A 100 9.12 37.41 81.14
CA GLU A 100 9.98 38.58 81.35
C GLU A 100 9.83 39.65 80.26
N LEU A 101 9.43 39.25 79.04
CA LEU A 101 9.19 40.17 77.93
C LEU A 101 7.75 40.67 77.85
N ARG A 102 6.78 40.07 78.56
CA ARG A 102 5.35 40.47 78.44
C ARG A 102 5.07 41.92 78.86
N SER A 103 5.90 42.47 79.74
CA SER A 103 5.87 43.88 80.15
C SER A 103 6.79 44.79 79.33
N HIS A 104 7.57 44.24 78.38
CA HIS A 104 8.50 45.00 77.56
C HIS A 104 7.76 45.71 76.41
N PRO A 105 7.96 47.02 76.20
CA PRO A 105 7.26 47.77 75.13
C PRO A 105 7.53 47.25 73.70
N LEU A 106 8.54 46.39 73.52
CA LEU A 106 8.90 45.77 72.24
C LEU A 106 8.27 44.38 72.00
N ALA A 107 7.64 43.75 72.98
CA ALA A 107 7.16 42.37 72.83
C ALA A 107 6.01 42.24 71.82
N ASN A 108 5.08 43.21 71.80
CA ASN A 108 4.03 43.26 70.78
C ASN A 108 4.62 43.49 69.38
N HIS A 109 5.67 44.32 69.28
CA HIS A 109 6.37 44.56 68.03
C HIS A 109 7.08 43.30 67.53
N ALA A 110 7.67 42.51 68.44
CA ALA A 110 8.31 41.25 68.11
C ALA A 110 7.34 40.16 67.63
N LYS A 111 6.15 40.08 68.26
CA LYS A 111 5.08 39.21 67.76
C LYS A 111 4.62 39.63 66.38
N GLU A 112 4.34 40.91 66.17
CA GLU A 112 3.93 41.43 64.88
C GLU A 112 4.99 41.19 63.80
N PHE A 113 6.28 41.39 64.13
CA PHE A 113 7.38 41.11 63.23
C PHE A 113 7.50 39.62 62.90
N PHE A 114 7.39 38.73 63.89
CA PHE A 114 7.44 37.28 63.66
C PHE A 114 6.29 36.80 62.78
N THR A 115 5.08 37.33 63.00
CA THR A 115 3.91 37.07 62.14
C THR A 115 4.20 37.49 60.70
N ARG A 116 4.77 38.67 60.49
CA ARG A 116 5.16 39.16 59.16
C ARG A 116 6.26 38.30 58.52
N PHE A 117 7.26 37.89 59.29
CA PHE A 117 8.30 36.96 58.84
C PHE A 117 7.70 35.62 58.37
N LYS A 118 6.77 35.05 59.13
CA LYS A 118 6.06 33.82 58.76
C LYS A 118 5.15 33.98 57.54
N GLN A 119 4.50 35.14 57.39
CA GLN A 119 3.77 35.46 56.17
C GLN A 119 4.71 35.54 54.96
N ALA A 120 5.86 36.23 55.07
CA ALA A 120 6.85 36.32 54.01
C ALA A 120 7.43 34.95 53.62
N GLU A 121 7.71 34.08 54.59
CA GLU A 121 8.13 32.69 54.36
C GLU A 121 7.09 31.94 53.50
N ASN A 122 5.82 32.05 53.87
CA ASN A 122 4.76 31.38 53.14
C ASN A 122 4.55 31.96 51.74
N PHE A 123 4.60 33.29 51.57
CA PHE A 123 4.55 33.92 50.26
C PHE A 123 5.70 33.50 49.35
N ALA A 124 6.94 33.45 49.85
CA ALA A 124 8.09 32.99 49.09
C ALA A 124 7.92 31.52 48.66
N ARG A 125 7.49 30.64 49.57
CA ARG A 125 7.24 29.22 49.29
C ARG A 125 6.11 29.01 48.28
N SER A 126 4.98 29.69 48.47
CA SER A 126 3.80 29.55 47.60
C SER A 126 4.04 30.15 46.23
N SER A 127 4.70 31.32 46.13
CA SER A 127 5.06 31.92 44.85
C SER A 127 6.05 31.06 44.05
N GLN A 128 7.03 30.44 44.71
CA GLN A 128 7.97 29.52 44.05
C GLN A 128 7.30 28.23 43.57
N SER A 129 6.38 27.69 44.38
CA SER A 129 5.59 26.51 44.01
C SER A 129 4.67 26.81 42.82
N CYS A 130 4.01 27.98 42.85
CA CYS A 130 3.16 28.45 41.76
C CYS A 130 3.97 28.70 40.48
N PHE A 131 5.14 29.34 40.56
CA PHE A 131 6.03 29.52 39.41
C PHE A 131 6.42 28.18 38.78
N LYS A 132 6.90 27.22 39.57
CA LYS A 132 7.26 25.87 39.09
C LYS A 132 6.06 25.18 38.42
N TYR A 133 4.88 25.31 39.02
CA TYR A 133 3.63 24.79 38.45
C TYR A 133 3.32 25.43 37.09
N CYS A 134 3.27 26.77 37.03
CA CYS A 134 2.99 27.53 35.80
C CYS A 134 3.99 27.20 34.69
N SER A 135 5.29 27.15 35.00
CA SER A 135 6.34 26.82 34.05
C SER A 135 6.14 25.42 33.45
N ARG A 136 5.90 24.41 34.30
CA ARG A 136 5.59 23.04 33.84
C ARG A 136 4.32 22.98 33.00
N LYS A 137 3.24 23.64 33.42
CA LYS A 137 1.97 23.64 32.67
C LYS A 137 2.10 24.28 31.30
N VAL A 138 2.92 25.32 31.17
CA VAL A 138 3.20 25.94 29.86
C VAL A 138 4.01 25.01 28.96
N GLN A 139 4.92 24.20 29.50
CA GLN A 139 5.59 23.15 28.72
C GLN A 139 4.61 22.06 28.28
N GLU A 140 3.76 21.57 29.18
CA GLU A 140 2.69 20.61 28.87
C GLU A 140 1.77 21.17 27.75
N LEU A 141 1.33 22.42 27.87
CA LEU A 141 0.53 23.12 26.84
C LEU A 141 1.21 23.17 25.47
N LYS A 142 2.53 23.42 25.42
CA LYS A 142 3.31 23.41 24.17
C LYS A 142 3.23 22.05 23.49
N ILE A 143 3.48 20.99 24.26
CA ILE A 143 3.47 19.61 23.78
C ILE A 143 2.07 19.21 23.30
N MET A 144 1.03 19.53 24.06
CA MET A 144 -0.35 19.22 23.68
C MET A 144 -0.75 19.92 22.37
N ASN A 145 -0.31 21.15 22.14
CA ASN A 145 -0.55 21.87 20.89
C ASN A 145 0.10 21.20 19.69
N GLU A 146 1.34 20.72 19.85
CA GLU A 146 2.01 19.94 18.81
C GLU A 146 1.32 18.58 18.59
N ALA A 147 0.83 17.94 19.65
CA ALA A 147 0.08 16.69 19.55
C ALA A 147 -1.24 16.85 18.78
N VAL A 148 -1.97 17.96 18.97
CA VAL A 148 -3.18 18.27 18.16
C VAL A 148 -2.82 18.34 16.67
N LEU A 149 -1.69 18.96 16.33
CA LEU A 149 -1.24 19.09 14.95
C LEU A 149 -0.82 17.75 14.34
N SER A 150 -0.19 16.86 15.11
CA SER A 150 0.20 15.52 14.62
C SER A 150 -1.00 14.66 14.25
N VAL A 151 -2.09 14.72 15.03
CA VAL A 151 -3.35 14.03 14.72
C VAL A 151 -3.93 14.50 13.38
N VAL A 152 -3.96 15.82 13.18
CA VAL A 152 -4.45 16.42 11.92
C VAL A 152 -3.51 16.08 10.76
N GLY A 153 -2.20 16.06 10.99
CA GLY A 153 -1.19 15.58 10.03
C GLY A 153 -1.48 14.15 9.57
N ASN A 154 -1.72 13.24 10.53
CA ASN A 154 -2.05 11.85 10.26
C ASN A 154 -3.30 11.70 9.38
N LEU A 155 -4.37 12.40 9.73
CA LEU A 155 -5.61 12.39 8.96
C LEU A 155 -5.36 12.86 7.52
N ASN A 156 -4.59 13.94 7.33
CA ASN A 156 -4.26 14.47 6.01
C ASN A 156 -3.47 13.46 5.16
N ILE A 157 -2.47 12.80 5.73
CA ILE A 157 -1.69 11.77 5.04
C ILE A 157 -2.60 10.65 4.53
N ARG A 158 -3.49 10.14 5.40
CA ARG A 158 -4.42 9.06 5.05
C ARG A 158 -5.44 9.49 3.98
N ALA A 159 -6.00 10.69 4.10
CA ALA A 159 -6.95 11.22 3.13
C ALA A 159 -6.29 11.48 1.76
N LEU A 160 -5.05 11.95 1.74
CA LEU A 160 -4.27 12.14 0.51
C LEU A 160 -3.99 10.79 -0.18
N HIS A 161 -3.59 9.78 0.58
CA HIS A 161 -3.38 8.43 0.06
C HIS A 161 -4.67 7.86 -0.58
N MET A 162 -5.82 8.04 0.08
CA MET A 162 -7.14 7.68 -0.47
C MET A 162 -7.40 8.37 -1.82
N LEU A 163 -7.19 9.69 -1.91
CA LEU A 163 -7.37 10.42 -3.17
C LEU A 163 -6.44 9.92 -4.28
N ASN A 164 -5.18 9.64 -3.95
CA ASN A 164 -4.22 9.13 -4.93
C ASN A 164 -4.64 7.77 -5.48
N GLN A 165 -5.17 6.86 -4.64
CA GLN A 165 -5.71 5.60 -5.11
C GLN A 165 -6.93 5.78 -6.02
N ILE A 166 -7.84 6.70 -5.69
CA ILE A 166 -9.00 7.02 -6.53
C ILE A 166 -8.55 7.57 -7.88
N LYS A 167 -7.59 8.50 -7.91
CA LYS A 167 -7.04 9.06 -9.16
C LYS A 167 -6.36 7.99 -10.02
N ALA A 168 -5.58 7.10 -9.40
CA ALA A 168 -4.93 6.00 -10.11
C ALA A 168 -5.96 5.02 -10.70
N PHE A 169 -7.04 4.74 -9.96
CA PHE A 169 -8.16 3.95 -10.46
C PHE A 169 -8.88 4.67 -11.61
N GLU A 170 -9.17 5.96 -11.46
CA GLU A 170 -9.84 6.78 -12.47
C GLU A 170 -9.11 6.77 -13.81
N ALA A 171 -7.79 6.99 -13.79
CA ALA A 171 -6.97 6.96 -14.99
C ALA A 171 -7.09 5.63 -15.74
N LYS A 172 -7.07 4.50 -15.01
CA LYS A 172 -7.28 3.16 -15.60
C LYS A 172 -8.71 3.00 -16.12
N PHE A 173 -9.70 3.42 -15.33
CA PHE A 173 -11.11 3.26 -15.70
C PHE A 173 -11.45 4.03 -16.98
N ILE A 174 -10.95 5.26 -17.17
CA ILE A 174 -11.18 6.07 -18.38
C ILE A 174 -10.77 5.32 -19.66
N ILE A 175 -9.64 4.61 -19.62
CA ILE A 175 -9.14 3.82 -20.77
C ILE A 175 -10.12 2.69 -21.10
N TYR A 176 -10.51 1.90 -20.10
CA TYR A 176 -11.49 0.83 -20.28
C TYR A 176 -12.85 1.37 -20.69
N ASP A 177 -13.29 2.47 -20.10
CA ASP A 177 -14.58 3.08 -20.38
C ASP A 177 -14.70 3.51 -21.84
N LYS A 178 -13.65 4.11 -22.40
CA LYS A 178 -13.55 4.45 -23.83
C LYS A 178 -13.63 3.18 -24.69
N ARG A 179 -12.83 2.16 -24.39
CA ARG A 179 -12.82 0.89 -25.12
C ARG A 179 -14.19 0.21 -25.09
N PHE A 180 -14.80 0.11 -23.91
CA PHE A 180 -16.10 -0.51 -23.71
C PHE A 180 -17.22 0.24 -24.46
N THR A 181 -17.19 1.58 -24.42
CA THR A 181 -18.15 2.41 -25.16
C THR A 181 -18.01 2.19 -26.66
N GLN A 182 -16.77 2.17 -27.15
CA GLN A 182 -16.50 1.92 -28.57
C GLN A 182 -17.03 0.54 -28.98
N LEU A 183 -16.70 -0.51 -28.23
CA LEU A 183 -17.13 -1.87 -28.51
C LEU A 183 -18.66 -1.99 -28.57
N LEU A 184 -19.39 -1.36 -27.63
CA LEU A 184 -20.85 -1.35 -27.66
C LEU A 184 -21.40 -0.56 -28.85
N SER A 185 -20.75 0.54 -29.24
CA SER A 185 -21.21 1.40 -30.34
C SER A 185 -21.03 0.76 -31.72
N THR A 186 -19.99 -0.05 -31.91
CA THR A 186 -19.71 -0.74 -33.18
C THR A 186 -20.30 -2.13 -33.25
N PHE A 187 -20.77 -2.69 -32.13
CA PHE A 187 -21.16 -4.09 -31.98
C PHE A 187 -22.09 -4.63 -33.08
N ASP A 188 -23.21 -3.95 -33.35
CA ASP A 188 -24.14 -4.41 -34.40
C ASP A 188 -23.50 -4.31 -35.80
N GLY A 189 -22.72 -3.27 -36.06
CA GLY A 189 -21.99 -3.13 -37.33
C GLY A 189 -20.94 -4.22 -37.51
N ASP A 190 -20.23 -4.60 -36.45
CA ASP A 190 -19.26 -5.68 -36.47
C ASP A 190 -19.94 -7.05 -36.66
N LEU A 191 -21.13 -7.27 -36.06
CA LEU A 191 -21.95 -8.46 -36.35
C LEU A 191 -22.39 -8.53 -37.82
N GLU A 192 -22.80 -7.41 -38.43
CA GLU A 192 -23.16 -7.40 -39.86
C GLU A 192 -21.94 -7.70 -40.75
N LYS A 193 -20.74 -7.21 -40.40
CA LYS A 193 -19.50 -7.58 -41.11
C LYS A 193 -19.23 -9.09 -41.06
N LEU A 194 -19.53 -9.77 -39.95
CA LEU A 194 -19.36 -11.22 -39.87
C LEU A 194 -20.27 -11.99 -40.84
N LYS A 195 -21.42 -11.43 -41.21
CA LYS A 195 -22.32 -12.04 -42.20
C LYS A 195 -21.81 -11.87 -43.63
N SER A 196 -21.06 -10.82 -43.92
CA SER A 196 -20.48 -10.61 -45.25
C SER A 196 -19.21 -11.44 -45.49
N ILE A 197 -18.56 -11.94 -44.44
CA ILE A 197 -17.34 -12.73 -44.57
C ILE A 197 -17.71 -14.22 -44.70
N GLU A 198 -17.60 -14.73 -45.92
CA GLU A 198 -17.84 -16.15 -46.19
C GLU A 198 -16.70 -17.03 -45.64
N LEU A 199 -17.07 -18.21 -45.16
CA LEU A 199 -16.09 -19.23 -44.81
C LEU A 199 -15.45 -19.82 -46.06
N HIS A 200 -14.26 -20.39 -45.92
CA HIS A 200 -13.62 -21.13 -46.99
C HIS A 200 -14.53 -22.30 -47.41
N PRO A 201 -14.66 -22.64 -48.71
CA PRO A 201 -15.58 -23.69 -49.17
C PRO A 201 -15.46 -25.02 -48.42
N SER A 202 -14.24 -25.43 -48.05
CA SER A 202 -14.00 -26.66 -47.26
C SER A 202 -14.54 -26.62 -45.82
N LEU A 203 -14.82 -25.43 -45.29
CA LEU A 203 -15.38 -25.21 -43.96
C LEU A 203 -16.90 -24.96 -44.01
N ARG A 204 -17.51 -24.86 -45.19
CA ARG A 204 -18.95 -24.61 -45.31
C ARG A 204 -19.76 -25.88 -45.02
N SER A 205 -20.94 -25.70 -44.45
CA SER A 205 -21.95 -26.74 -44.29
C SER A 205 -23.35 -26.11 -44.47
N PRO A 206 -24.43 -26.90 -44.61
CA PRO A 206 -25.78 -26.35 -44.82
C PRO A 206 -26.20 -25.29 -43.79
N ASN A 207 -25.67 -25.38 -42.57
CA ASN A 207 -25.98 -24.47 -41.46
C ASN A 207 -24.81 -23.54 -41.08
N ARG A 208 -23.72 -23.52 -41.86
CA ARG A 208 -22.49 -22.76 -41.55
C ARG A 208 -21.84 -22.26 -42.83
N ASN A 209 -22.10 -21.00 -43.21
CA ASN A 209 -21.63 -20.41 -44.46
C ASN A 209 -20.72 -19.20 -44.25
N THR A 210 -20.92 -18.47 -43.16
CA THR A 210 -20.24 -17.19 -42.87
C THR A 210 -19.58 -17.25 -41.48
N LEU A 211 -18.69 -16.29 -41.18
CA LEU A 211 -18.12 -16.19 -39.83
C LEU A 211 -19.19 -15.99 -38.75
N TYR A 212 -20.29 -15.32 -39.09
CA TYR A 212 -21.43 -15.13 -38.20
C TYR A 212 -22.02 -16.46 -37.70
N ASP A 213 -22.00 -17.51 -38.54
CA ASP A 213 -22.53 -18.84 -38.20
C ASP A 213 -21.61 -19.63 -37.25
N THR A 214 -20.39 -19.15 -37.03
CA THR A 214 -19.41 -19.79 -36.14
C THR A 214 -19.53 -19.36 -34.67
N ILE A 215 -20.36 -18.36 -34.39
CA ILE A 215 -20.53 -17.79 -33.04
C ILE A 215 -21.97 -17.93 -32.54
N PRO A 216 -22.19 -18.00 -31.21
CA PRO A 216 -23.52 -18.01 -30.60
C PRO A 216 -24.13 -16.59 -30.63
N HIS A 217 -24.40 -16.07 -31.83
CA HIS A 217 -24.78 -14.67 -32.08
C HIS A 217 -26.00 -14.21 -31.26
N GLN A 218 -27.02 -15.06 -31.07
CA GLN A 218 -28.20 -14.71 -30.26
C GLN A 218 -27.82 -14.44 -28.80
N GLN A 219 -26.94 -15.27 -28.24
CA GLN A 219 -26.47 -15.12 -26.87
C GLN A 219 -25.63 -13.85 -26.71
N ILE A 220 -24.66 -13.62 -27.60
CA ILE A 220 -23.79 -12.45 -27.55
C ILE A 220 -24.60 -11.16 -27.75
N ARG A 221 -25.58 -11.16 -28.66
CA ARG A 221 -26.49 -10.02 -28.86
C ARG A 221 -27.35 -9.72 -27.63
N SER A 222 -27.74 -10.74 -26.86
CA SER A 222 -28.44 -10.55 -25.58
C SER A 222 -27.54 -10.00 -24.46
N TRP A 223 -26.22 -10.17 -24.58
CA TRP A 223 -25.24 -9.74 -23.58
C TRP A 223 -24.81 -8.29 -23.74
N ALA A 224 -24.69 -7.78 -24.97
CA ALA A 224 -24.33 -6.39 -25.24
C ALA A 224 -25.17 -5.36 -24.45
N PRO A 225 -26.52 -5.39 -24.47
CA PRO A 225 -27.32 -4.44 -23.70
C PRO A 225 -27.15 -4.60 -22.18
N LYS A 226 -26.95 -5.83 -21.69
CA LYS A 226 -26.68 -6.09 -20.26
C LYS A 226 -25.36 -5.46 -19.83
N CYS A 227 -24.31 -5.62 -20.65
CA CYS A 227 -23.01 -4.99 -20.42
C CYS A 227 -23.11 -3.46 -20.43
N GLY A 228 -23.92 -2.89 -21.34
CA GLY A 228 -24.18 -1.45 -21.39
C GLY A 228 -24.86 -0.91 -20.13
N VAL A 229 -25.87 -1.61 -19.61
CA VAL A 229 -26.55 -1.23 -18.36
C VAL A 229 -25.58 -1.31 -17.17
N GLU A 230 -24.83 -2.41 -17.05
CA GLU A 230 -23.86 -2.58 -15.96
C GLU A 230 -22.76 -1.51 -15.98
N LEU A 231 -22.23 -1.19 -17.17
CA LEU A 231 -21.24 -0.12 -17.33
C LEU A 231 -21.81 1.24 -16.93
N LYS A 232 -23.05 1.55 -17.34
CA LYS A 232 -23.74 2.79 -16.96
C LYS A 232 -23.93 2.88 -15.45
N THR A 233 -24.44 1.83 -14.82
CA THR A 233 -24.60 1.78 -13.35
C THR A 233 -23.26 1.93 -12.64
N PHE A 234 -22.19 1.32 -13.18
CA PHE A 234 -20.86 1.47 -12.61
C PHE A 234 -20.34 2.91 -12.72
N ARG A 235 -20.50 3.58 -13.86
CA ARG A 235 -20.15 5.00 -14.05
C ARG A 235 -20.84 5.89 -13.02
N GLU A 236 -22.15 5.73 -12.84
CA GLU A 236 -22.93 6.53 -11.89
C GLU A 236 -22.43 6.32 -10.45
N ARG A 237 -22.20 5.07 -10.04
CA ARG A 237 -21.66 4.73 -8.72
C ARG A 237 -20.25 5.27 -8.52
N PHE A 238 -19.39 5.17 -9.53
CA PHE A 238 -18.03 5.68 -9.48
C PHE A 238 -18.02 7.22 -9.35
N SER A 239 -18.78 7.93 -10.18
CA SER A 239 -18.91 9.39 -10.12
C SER A 239 -19.47 9.87 -8.77
N SER A 240 -20.51 9.23 -8.25
CA SER A 240 -21.05 9.53 -6.91
C SER A 240 -20.01 9.27 -5.81
N GLY A 241 -19.25 8.18 -5.93
CA GLY A 241 -18.14 7.85 -5.05
C GLY A 241 -17.02 8.88 -5.06
N LYS A 242 -16.64 9.36 -6.25
CA LYS A 242 -15.64 10.41 -6.43
C LYS A 242 -16.07 11.72 -5.77
N SER A 243 -17.29 12.18 -6.02
CA SER A 243 -17.83 13.37 -5.35
C SER A 243 -17.87 13.23 -3.82
N SER A 244 -18.18 12.03 -3.32
CA SER A 244 -18.13 11.72 -1.89
C SER A 244 -16.70 11.80 -1.34
N ALA A 245 -15.71 11.31 -2.08
CA ALA A 245 -14.29 11.38 -1.69
C ALA A 245 -13.77 12.82 -1.70
N ASP A 246 -14.15 13.64 -2.68
CA ASP A 246 -13.79 15.06 -2.73
C ASP A 246 -14.38 15.84 -1.55
N SER A 247 -15.65 15.57 -1.21
CA SER A 247 -16.31 16.16 -0.03
C SER A 247 -15.61 15.75 1.27
N LEU A 248 -15.23 14.47 1.38
CA LEU A 248 -14.50 13.95 2.53
C LEU A 248 -13.09 14.54 2.67
N TYR A 249 -12.39 14.75 1.56
CA TYR A 249 -11.10 15.43 1.57
C TYR A 249 -11.24 16.91 1.98
N LYS A 250 -12.27 17.61 1.50
CA LYS A 250 -12.59 18.97 1.97
C LYS A 250 -12.90 19.00 3.47
N ALA A 251 -13.60 17.99 4.01
CA ALA A 251 -13.82 17.86 5.45
C ALA A 251 -12.49 17.71 6.21
N THR A 252 -11.55 16.93 5.67
CA THR A 252 -10.19 16.79 6.23
C THR A 252 -9.43 18.11 6.23
N LEU A 253 -9.54 18.92 5.18
CA LEU A 253 -8.92 20.25 5.13
C LEU A 253 -9.51 21.22 6.15
N ARG A 254 -10.81 21.13 6.43
CA ARG A 254 -11.46 21.95 7.48
C ARG A 254 -10.94 21.63 8.88
N GLU A 255 -10.41 20.44 9.11
CA GLU A 255 -9.82 20.08 10.40
C GLU A 255 -8.46 20.74 10.66
N LYS A 256 -7.82 21.33 9.64
CA LYS A 256 -6.60 22.17 9.76
C LYS A 256 -6.89 23.53 10.40
N THR A 257 -7.63 23.54 11.50
CA THR A 257 -7.80 24.74 12.34
C THR A 257 -6.59 24.87 13.25
N ALA A 258 -6.07 26.09 13.38
CA ALA A 258 -5.09 26.38 14.43
C ALA A 258 -5.68 26.04 15.80
N PRO A 259 -4.87 25.55 16.75
CA PRO A 259 -5.34 25.35 18.11
C PRO A 259 -5.82 26.66 18.75
N PRO A 260 -6.76 26.61 19.71
CA PRO A 260 -7.40 27.81 20.26
C PRO A 260 -6.50 28.60 21.23
N VAL A 261 -5.30 28.10 21.52
CA VAL A 261 -4.40 28.64 22.54
C VAL A 261 -3.12 29.14 21.88
N ASN A 262 -2.90 30.45 21.93
CA ASN A 262 -1.66 31.07 21.46
C ASN A 262 -0.54 30.88 22.50
N ILE A 263 0.35 29.92 22.25
CA ILE A 263 1.40 29.56 23.20
C ILE A 263 2.36 30.74 23.48
N ASN A 264 2.56 31.60 22.48
CA ASN A 264 3.53 32.69 22.57
C ASN A 264 3.14 33.71 23.67
N GLU A 265 1.87 33.75 24.06
CA GLU A 265 1.36 34.63 25.13
C GLU A 265 1.77 34.16 26.54
N PHE A 266 2.16 32.90 26.73
CA PHE A 266 2.47 32.39 28.08
C PHE A 266 3.94 32.51 28.48
N SER A 267 4.86 32.59 27.52
CA SER A 267 6.27 32.84 27.79
C SER A 267 6.50 34.10 28.65
N PRO A 268 5.90 35.28 28.33
CA PRO A 268 6.05 36.46 29.18
C PRO A 268 5.38 36.29 30.55
N LEU A 269 4.25 35.57 30.64
CA LEU A 269 3.57 35.32 31.92
C LEU A 269 4.41 34.44 32.85
N VAL A 270 5.11 33.44 32.31
CA VAL A 270 6.02 32.60 33.11
C VAL A 270 7.25 33.40 33.56
N ALA A 271 7.78 34.28 32.71
CA ALA A 271 8.87 35.18 33.09
C ALA A 271 8.44 36.17 34.19
N GLU A 272 7.21 36.69 34.12
CA GLU A 272 6.63 37.53 35.16
C GLU A 272 6.46 36.76 36.49
N ALA A 273 5.96 35.52 36.42
CA ALA A 273 5.85 34.65 37.60
C ALA A 273 7.22 34.33 38.22
N ASP A 274 8.27 34.10 37.42
CA ASP A 274 9.64 33.92 37.90
C ASP A 274 10.12 35.17 38.64
N LEU A 275 9.95 36.34 38.03
CA LEU A 275 10.36 37.61 38.61
C LEU A 275 9.62 37.93 39.92
N ILE A 276 8.32 37.62 40.01
CA ILE A 276 7.56 37.71 41.26
C ILE A 276 8.12 36.73 42.30
N SER A 277 8.34 35.47 41.93
CA SER A 277 8.90 34.46 42.84
C SER A 277 10.26 34.89 43.39
N GLN A 278 11.15 35.40 42.54
CA GLN A 278 12.47 35.89 42.95
C GLN A 278 12.37 37.11 43.88
N LYS A 279 11.41 38.01 43.65
CA LYS A 279 11.16 39.15 44.56
C LYS A 279 10.70 38.69 45.94
N GLU A 280 9.77 37.73 46.01
CA GLU A 280 9.27 37.22 47.28
C GLU A 280 10.34 36.48 48.09
N VAL A 281 11.22 35.71 47.42
CA VAL A 281 12.37 35.07 48.08
C VAL A 281 13.31 36.13 48.66
N LYS A 282 13.62 37.19 47.91
CA LYS A 282 14.45 38.31 48.41
C LYS A 282 13.78 39.03 49.59
N ASN A 283 12.47 39.25 49.53
CA ASN A 283 11.72 39.85 50.64
C ASN A 283 11.83 38.98 51.89
N PHE A 284 11.63 37.66 51.75
CA PHE A 284 11.79 36.71 52.85
C PHE A 284 13.21 36.77 53.46
N ASP A 285 14.26 36.82 52.64
CA ASP A 285 15.63 36.94 53.14
C ASP A 285 15.86 38.22 53.94
N VAL A 286 15.27 39.35 53.50
CA VAL A 286 15.31 40.62 54.25
C VAL A 286 14.58 40.47 55.59
N PHE A 287 13.34 39.95 55.60
CA PHE A 287 12.60 39.71 56.84
C PHE A 287 13.32 38.75 57.79
N LYS A 288 14.01 37.74 57.25
CA LYS A 288 14.82 36.81 58.04
C LYS A 288 15.99 37.52 58.71
N GLN A 289 16.71 38.36 57.98
CA GLN A 289 17.83 39.13 58.53
C GLN A 289 17.36 40.13 59.59
N ASP A 290 16.26 40.84 59.32
CA ASP A 290 15.69 41.81 60.25
C ASP A 290 15.12 41.12 61.50
N TYR A 291 14.55 39.91 61.37
CA TYR A 291 14.12 39.09 62.50
C TYR A 291 15.31 38.69 63.39
N VAL A 292 16.43 38.27 62.79
CA VAL A 292 17.67 37.93 63.53
C VAL A 292 18.20 39.16 64.28
N LYS A 293 18.27 40.32 63.62
CA LYS A 293 18.68 41.59 64.28
C LYS A 293 17.74 41.98 65.42
N LEU A 294 16.44 41.76 65.26
CA LEU A 294 15.45 42.02 66.30
C LEU A 294 15.68 41.11 67.51
N LEU A 295 15.92 39.81 67.30
CA LEU A 295 16.24 38.88 68.38
C LEU A 295 17.53 39.27 69.12
N GLU A 296 18.53 39.81 68.41
CA GLU A 296 19.74 40.37 69.02
C GLU A 296 19.45 41.66 69.79
N SER A 297 18.58 42.54 69.28
CA SER A 297 18.19 43.81 69.92
C SER A 297 17.28 43.61 71.13
N LEU A 298 16.54 42.50 71.21
CA LEU A 298 15.84 42.11 72.44
C LEU A 298 16.81 41.76 73.58
N LYS A 299 18.08 41.45 73.27
CA LYS A 299 19.15 41.24 74.26
C LYS A 299 19.86 42.54 74.66
N HIS A 300 19.85 43.57 73.80
CA HIS A 300 20.48 44.88 74.04
C HIS A 300 19.61 46.01 73.46
N PRO A 301 19.12 46.97 74.28
CA PRO A 301 18.12 47.94 73.85
C PRO A 301 18.73 48.96 72.89
N ASN A 302 18.50 48.78 71.59
CA ASN A 302 18.64 49.85 70.62
C ASN A 302 17.47 49.81 69.63
N PRO A 303 16.79 50.95 69.36
CA PRO A 303 15.63 50.97 68.50
C PRO A 303 16.09 51.04 67.03
N SER A 304 15.80 50.01 66.25
CA SER A 304 15.90 50.07 64.78
C SER A 304 14.52 49.96 64.16
N ALA A 305 14.26 50.82 63.18
CA ALA A 305 12.95 51.04 62.57
C ALA A 305 12.50 49.87 61.68
N ALA A 306 11.23 49.51 61.81
CA ALA A 306 10.59 48.47 61.01
C ALA A 306 10.52 48.87 59.52
N THR A 307 11.00 47.96 58.67
CA THR A 307 10.99 48.06 57.21
C THR A 307 9.53 48.03 56.69
N PRO A 308 9.14 48.91 55.74
CA PRO A 308 7.80 48.91 55.18
C PRO A 308 7.45 47.61 54.44
N ILE A 309 6.17 47.24 54.48
CA ILE A 309 5.64 46.02 53.87
C ILE A 309 5.67 46.15 52.33
N PRO A 310 6.29 45.20 51.60
CA PRO A 310 6.20 45.15 50.15
C PRO A 310 4.76 44.82 49.69
N PRO A 311 4.34 45.29 48.51
CA PRO A 311 2.97 45.13 48.02
C PRO A 311 2.60 43.67 47.75
N LEU A 312 1.29 43.37 47.82
CA LEU A 312 0.67 42.08 47.51
C LEU A 312 0.98 41.62 46.06
N HIS A 313 2.04 40.83 45.83
CA HIS A 313 2.26 40.18 44.52
C HIS A 313 1.46 38.88 44.33
N HIS A 314 0.80 38.37 45.38
CA HIS A 314 0.04 37.11 45.33
C HIS A 314 -1.16 37.17 44.38
N ILE A 315 -1.81 38.34 44.24
CA ILE A 315 -2.96 38.53 43.35
C ILE A 315 -2.53 38.32 41.89
N THR A 316 -1.42 38.93 41.47
CA THR A 316 -0.88 38.78 40.13
C THR A 316 -0.47 37.33 39.83
N MET A 317 0.18 36.66 40.80
CA MET A 317 0.54 35.25 40.68
C MET A 317 -0.68 34.35 40.48
N ASN A 318 -1.75 34.55 41.27
CA ASN A 318 -3.01 33.81 41.13
C ASN A 318 -3.69 34.07 39.78
N HIS A 319 -3.64 35.31 39.27
CA HIS A 319 -4.15 35.62 37.94
C HIS A 319 -3.37 34.89 36.83
N ILE A 320 -2.03 34.84 36.91
CA ILE A 320 -1.20 34.10 35.96
C ILE A 320 -1.55 32.61 35.99
N GLN A 321 -1.61 32.02 37.19
CA GLN A 321 -1.98 30.62 37.37
C GLN A 321 -3.36 30.31 36.80
N LYS A 322 -4.35 31.15 37.11
CA LYS A 322 -5.73 31.00 36.62
C LYS A 322 -5.78 31.01 35.10
N ARG A 323 -5.08 31.95 34.48
CA ARG A 323 -5.06 32.09 33.02
C ARG A 323 -4.41 30.87 32.34
N ILE A 324 -3.32 30.32 32.90
CA ILE A 324 -2.68 29.11 32.39
C ILE A 324 -3.59 27.88 32.56
N PHE A 325 -4.21 27.73 33.73
CA PHE A 325 -5.15 26.64 34.02
C PHE A 325 -6.36 26.64 33.08
N GLU A 326 -7.00 27.79 32.90
CA GLU A 326 -8.13 27.94 31.98
C GLU A 326 -7.73 27.62 30.54
N SER A 327 -6.56 28.07 30.10
CA SER A 327 -6.02 27.74 28.78
C SER A 327 -5.70 26.25 28.62
N LYS A 328 -5.25 25.59 29.69
CA LYS A 328 -5.04 24.14 29.68
C LYS A 328 -6.35 23.37 29.53
N ASN A 329 -7.39 23.75 30.26
CA ASN A 329 -8.71 23.14 30.08
C ASN A 329 -9.28 23.41 28.68
N LYS A 330 -9.07 24.60 28.10
CA LYS A 330 -9.47 24.91 26.72
C LYS A 330 -8.80 23.99 25.69
N ILE A 331 -7.50 23.72 25.82
CA ILE A 331 -6.80 22.83 24.88
C ILE A 331 -7.23 21.36 25.05
N ILE A 332 -7.50 20.91 26.29
CA ILE A 332 -8.02 19.56 26.56
C ILE A 332 -9.36 19.39 25.82
N VAL A 333 -10.31 20.30 26.04
CA VAL A 333 -11.61 20.28 25.35
C VAL A 333 -11.43 20.25 23.83
N HIS A 334 -10.53 21.09 23.29
CA HIS A 334 -10.26 21.14 21.86
C HIS A 334 -9.66 19.83 21.33
N LEU A 335 -8.67 19.27 22.01
CA LEU A 335 -8.01 18.02 21.63
C LEU A 335 -9.03 16.88 21.56
N PHE A 336 -9.88 16.70 22.56
CA PHE A 336 -10.87 15.63 22.57
C PHE A 336 -11.94 15.80 21.49
N ASN A 337 -12.41 17.03 21.25
CA ASN A 337 -13.32 17.32 20.14
C ASN A 337 -12.65 17.04 18.79
N LYS A 338 -11.37 17.40 18.64
CA LYS A 338 -10.59 17.15 17.43
C LYS A 338 -10.40 15.67 17.18
N LEU A 339 -10.03 14.91 18.21
CA LEU A 339 -9.85 13.46 18.15
C LEU A 339 -11.16 12.74 17.73
N ARG A 340 -12.31 13.16 18.27
CA ARG A 340 -13.62 12.62 17.87
C ARG A 340 -13.92 12.90 16.39
N SER A 341 -13.79 14.16 15.96
CA SER A 341 -14.01 14.53 14.54
C SER A 341 -13.07 13.77 13.60
N VAL A 342 -11.78 13.70 13.96
CA VAL A 342 -10.77 12.97 13.18
C VAL A 342 -11.10 11.49 13.11
N SER A 343 -11.52 10.87 14.20
CA SER A 343 -11.96 9.47 14.22
C SER A 343 -13.14 9.22 13.26
N ASP A 344 -14.13 10.10 13.26
CA ASP A 344 -15.29 10.01 12.36
C ASP A 344 -14.87 10.12 10.88
N ILE A 345 -14.01 11.09 10.56
CA ILE A 345 -13.48 11.26 9.20
C ILE A 345 -12.59 10.08 8.80
N GLN A 346 -11.71 9.60 9.68
CA GLN A 346 -10.86 8.44 9.44
C GLN A 346 -11.69 7.18 9.17
N SER A 347 -12.79 6.97 9.90
CA SER A 347 -13.73 5.88 9.65
C SER A 347 -14.34 5.97 8.25
N GLN A 348 -14.75 7.18 7.83
CA GLN A 348 -15.26 7.42 6.48
C GLN A 348 -14.20 7.20 5.39
N VAL A 349 -12.95 7.62 5.63
CA VAL A 349 -11.81 7.36 4.75
C VAL A 349 -11.59 5.84 4.61
N GLY A 350 -11.66 5.10 5.73
CA GLY A 350 -11.61 3.63 5.73
C GLY A 350 -12.74 3.00 4.90
N LYS A 351 -13.98 3.51 5.00
CA LYS A 351 -15.10 3.06 4.16
C LYS A 351 -14.85 3.34 2.68
N MET A 352 -14.21 4.47 2.35
CA MET A 352 -13.89 4.81 0.97
C MET A 352 -12.83 3.88 0.37
N PHE A 353 -11.79 3.51 1.12
CA PHE A 353 -10.82 2.49 0.67
C PHE A 353 -11.51 1.16 0.32
N LYS A 354 -12.49 0.72 1.12
CA LYS A 354 -13.29 -0.47 0.82
C LYS A 354 -14.08 -0.31 -0.48
N LYS A 355 -14.64 0.88 -0.75
CA LYS A 355 -15.33 1.18 -2.02
C LYS A 355 -14.38 1.12 -3.21
N VAL A 356 -13.17 1.67 -3.10
CA VAL A 356 -12.15 1.60 -4.16
C VAL A 356 -11.81 0.14 -4.49
N ASN A 357 -11.58 -0.69 -3.46
CA ASN A 357 -11.33 -2.12 -3.67
C ASN A 357 -12.52 -2.82 -4.35
N ALA A 358 -13.75 -2.47 -3.97
CA ALA A 358 -14.94 -2.98 -4.64
C ALA A 358 -15.01 -2.54 -6.11
N TRP A 359 -14.64 -1.29 -6.43
CA TRP A 359 -14.57 -0.80 -7.81
C TRP A 359 -13.54 -1.54 -8.66
N VAL A 360 -12.36 -1.86 -8.09
CA VAL A 360 -11.36 -2.70 -8.75
C VAL A 360 -11.94 -4.06 -9.12
N THR A 361 -12.63 -4.72 -8.19
CA THR A 361 -13.28 -6.01 -8.45
C THR A 361 -14.38 -5.90 -9.50
N ILE A 362 -15.23 -4.87 -9.44
CA ILE A 362 -16.28 -4.65 -10.43
C ILE A 362 -15.67 -4.39 -11.81
N LEU A 363 -14.61 -3.59 -11.91
CA LEU A 363 -13.92 -3.33 -13.17
C LEU A 363 -13.33 -4.60 -13.77
N LYS A 364 -12.69 -5.46 -12.96
CA LYS A 364 -12.21 -6.78 -13.42
C LYS A 364 -13.34 -7.63 -13.99
N ASN A 365 -14.50 -7.65 -13.33
CA ASN A 365 -15.67 -8.37 -13.80
C ASN A 365 -16.23 -7.77 -15.10
N LEU A 366 -16.25 -6.45 -15.25
CA LEU A 366 -16.65 -5.79 -16.49
C LEU A 366 -15.68 -6.16 -17.62
N VAL A 367 -14.36 -6.09 -17.41
CA VAL A 367 -13.37 -6.54 -18.41
C VAL A 367 -13.67 -7.97 -18.87
N ALA A 368 -13.89 -8.91 -17.96
CA ALA A 368 -14.18 -10.29 -18.31
C ALA A 368 -15.46 -10.44 -19.16
N LYS A 369 -16.50 -9.66 -18.88
CA LYS A 369 -17.75 -9.66 -19.66
C LYS A 369 -17.56 -9.03 -21.04
N PHE A 370 -16.85 -7.89 -21.11
CA PHE A 370 -16.60 -7.20 -22.38
C PHE A 370 -15.68 -7.98 -23.32
N ASN A 371 -14.75 -8.79 -22.79
CA ASN A 371 -13.95 -9.71 -23.61
C ASN A 371 -14.80 -10.67 -24.46
N GLN A 372 -16.03 -11.00 -24.01
CA GLN A 372 -16.94 -11.86 -24.79
C GLN A 372 -17.51 -11.13 -26.01
N LEU A 373 -17.70 -9.81 -25.91
CA LEU A 373 -18.16 -8.98 -27.02
C LEU A 373 -17.02 -8.69 -28.01
N GLU A 374 -15.79 -8.63 -27.52
CA GLU A 374 -14.59 -8.35 -28.32
C GLU A 374 -14.28 -9.45 -29.35
N ILE A 375 -14.77 -10.68 -29.10
CA ILE A 375 -14.69 -11.79 -30.06
C ILE A 375 -15.30 -11.36 -31.41
N VAL A 376 -16.41 -10.62 -31.41
CA VAL A 376 -17.08 -10.19 -32.65
C VAL A 376 -16.18 -9.29 -33.49
N GLN A 377 -15.45 -8.38 -32.85
CA GLN A 377 -14.53 -7.46 -33.52
C GLN A 377 -13.27 -8.16 -34.04
N ASN A 378 -12.73 -9.11 -33.28
CA ASN A 378 -11.43 -9.74 -33.57
C ASN A 378 -11.52 -11.03 -34.41
N LEU A 379 -12.71 -11.61 -34.54
CA LEU A 379 -12.92 -12.86 -35.28
C LEU A 379 -12.51 -12.80 -36.76
N PRO A 380 -12.78 -11.72 -37.54
CA PRO A 380 -12.35 -11.63 -38.94
C PRO A 380 -10.84 -11.82 -39.11
N ALA A 381 -10.08 -11.06 -38.34
CA ALA A 381 -8.63 -11.06 -38.41
C ALA A 381 -8.05 -12.39 -37.89
N SER A 382 -8.62 -12.92 -36.80
CA SER A 382 -8.23 -14.23 -36.25
C SER A 382 -8.50 -15.38 -37.24
N TYR A 383 -9.61 -15.30 -37.98
CA TYR A 383 -9.96 -16.28 -39.00
C TYR A 383 -8.97 -16.26 -40.16
N GLN A 384 -8.63 -15.08 -40.69
CA GLN A 384 -7.64 -14.93 -41.76
C GLN A 384 -6.27 -15.49 -41.35
N ILE A 385 -5.79 -15.18 -40.14
CA ILE A 385 -4.55 -15.78 -39.60
C ILE A 385 -4.68 -17.31 -39.50
N GLY A 386 -5.82 -17.81 -39.04
CA GLY A 386 -6.08 -19.25 -38.99
C GLY A 386 -5.94 -19.93 -40.35
N LEU A 387 -6.43 -19.30 -41.42
CA LEU A 387 -6.25 -19.81 -42.78
C LEU A 387 -4.77 -19.81 -43.21
N LEU A 388 -4.05 -18.71 -42.96
CA LEU A 388 -2.62 -18.61 -43.26
C LEU A 388 -1.80 -19.70 -42.54
N GLU A 389 -2.11 -19.97 -41.28
CA GLU A 389 -1.45 -21.01 -40.52
C GLU A 389 -1.72 -22.41 -41.09
N VAL A 390 -2.95 -22.69 -41.55
CA VAL A 390 -3.27 -23.96 -42.23
C VAL A 390 -2.47 -24.11 -43.53
N MET A 391 -2.34 -23.04 -44.31
CA MET A 391 -1.55 -23.04 -45.54
C MET A 391 -0.06 -23.27 -45.26
N ARG A 392 0.48 -22.58 -44.25
CA ARG A 392 1.86 -22.75 -43.81
C ARG A 392 2.14 -24.19 -43.38
N ARG A 393 1.24 -24.80 -42.57
CA ARG A 393 1.36 -26.20 -42.14
C ARG A 393 1.36 -27.16 -43.32
N ARG A 394 0.47 -26.93 -44.29
CA ARG A 394 0.38 -27.76 -45.49
C ARG A 394 1.66 -27.70 -46.32
N ARG A 395 2.23 -26.51 -46.56
CA ARG A 395 3.50 -26.40 -47.29
C ARG A 395 4.65 -27.13 -46.60
N ILE A 396 4.71 -27.02 -45.28
CA ILE A 396 5.71 -27.73 -44.49
C ILE A 396 5.51 -29.25 -44.60
N GLU A 397 4.26 -29.72 -44.59
CA GLU A 397 3.91 -31.12 -44.80
C GLU A 397 4.29 -31.62 -46.21
N GLU A 398 3.98 -30.86 -47.26
CA GLU A 398 4.38 -31.16 -48.64
C GLU A 398 5.91 -31.25 -48.77
N ARG A 399 6.64 -30.31 -48.17
CA ARG A 399 8.10 -30.32 -48.12
C ARG A 399 8.66 -31.53 -47.36
N MET A 400 8.09 -31.86 -46.20
CA MET A 400 8.49 -33.05 -45.44
C MET A 400 8.24 -34.33 -46.23
N HIS A 401 7.14 -34.40 -46.98
CA HIS A 401 6.85 -35.52 -47.87
C HIS A 401 7.89 -35.64 -49.00
N LEU A 402 8.29 -34.53 -49.62
CA LEU A 402 9.35 -34.52 -50.65
C LEU A 402 10.69 -35.03 -50.09
N ILE A 403 11.12 -34.50 -48.94
CA ILE A 403 12.37 -34.92 -48.28
C ILE A 403 12.31 -36.41 -47.92
N SER A 404 11.18 -36.87 -47.39
CA SER A 404 10.96 -38.28 -47.07
C SER A 404 11.07 -39.15 -48.32
N THR A 405 10.46 -38.73 -49.43
CA THR A 405 10.48 -39.46 -50.71
C THR A 405 11.91 -39.57 -51.26
N ASP A 406 12.67 -38.47 -51.27
CA ASP A 406 14.09 -38.47 -51.68
C ASP A 406 14.96 -39.37 -50.77
N ALA A 407 14.73 -39.33 -49.46
CA ALA A 407 15.40 -40.21 -48.51
C ALA A 407 15.06 -41.69 -48.77
N PHE A 408 13.80 -42.00 -49.06
CA PHE A 408 13.35 -43.34 -49.43
C PHE A 408 14.04 -43.84 -50.70
N GLU A 409 14.12 -43.03 -51.75
CA GLU A 409 14.82 -43.39 -52.99
C GLU A 409 16.30 -43.67 -52.74
N LYS A 410 16.97 -42.87 -51.89
CA LYS A 410 18.37 -43.07 -51.52
C LYS A 410 18.58 -44.37 -50.74
N ILE A 411 17.72 -44.67 -49.75
CA ILE A 411 17.76 -45.92 -48.98
C ILE A 411 17.50 -47.13 -49.89
N GLU A 412 16.55 -47.03 -50.82
CA GLU A 412 16.26 -48.09 -51.78
C GLU A 412 17.44 -48.36 -52.72
N LYS A 413 18.10 -47.31 -53.22
CA LYS A 413 19.35 -47.45 -53.98
C LYS A 413 20.41 -48.19 -53.18
N ILE A 414 20.66 -47.83 -51.92
CA ILE A 414 21.66 -48.52 -51.06
C ILE A 414 21.28 -49.99 -50.87
N LYS A 415 20.02 -50.28 -50.57
CA LYS A 415 19.50 -51.65 -50.40
C LYS A 415 19.72 -52.48 -51.67
N ASN A 416 19.45 -51.92 -52.84
CA ASN A 416 19.62 -52.61 -54.12
C ASN A 416 21.10 -52.90 -54.39
N HIS A 417 22.00 -51.93 -54.19
CA HIS A 417 23.44 -52.13 -54.33
C HIS A 417 23.97 -53.22 -53.37
N GLU A 418 23.56 -53.20 -52.10
CA GLU A 418 23.94 -54.23 -51.13
C GLU A 418 23.38 -55.61 -51.52
N THR A 419 22.15 -55.68 -52.02
CA THR A 419 21.53 -56.92 -52.50
C THR A 419 22.31 -57.49 -53.69
N GLU A 420 22.74 -56.65 -54.63
CA GLU A 420 23.59 -57.05 -55.75
C GLU A 420 24.98 -57.49 -55.30
N ALA A 421 25.60 -56.77 -54.36
CA ALA A 421 26.89 -57.12 -53.77
C ALA A 421 26.82 -58.49 -53.09
N ARG A 422 25.76 -58.77 -52.30
CA ARG A 422 25.52 -60.08 -51.69
C ARG A 422 25.30 -61.17 -52.72
N LYS A 423 24.54 -60.92 -53.79
CA LYS A 423 24.36 -61.89 -54.89
C LYS A 423 25.70 -62.21 -55.56
N LYS A 424 26.51 -61.19 -55.85
CA LYS A 424 27.84 -61.35 -56.46
C LYS A 424 28.80 -62.11 -55.53
N PHE A 425 28.81 -61.75 -54.25
CA PHE A 425 29.59 -62.44 -53.22
C PHE A 425 29.16 -63.90 -53.11
N SER A 426 27.84 -64.16 -53.04
CA SER A 426 27.27 -65.50 -52.95
C SER A 426 27.67 -66.39 -54.13
N LYS A 427 27.55 -65.86 -55.36
CA LYS A 427 27.96 -66.55 -56.58
C LYS A 427 29.46 -66.86 -56.63
N THR A 428 30.30 -65.96 -56.11
CA THR A 428 31.76 -66.04 -56.25
C THR A 428 32.38 -66.89 -55.15
N PHE A 429 31.97 -66.69 -53.89
CA PHE A 429 32.65 -67.24 -52.72
C PHE A 429 31.84 -68.32 -51.99
N THR A 430 30.51 -68.21 -51.96
CA THR A 430 29.68 -69.12 -51.15
C THR A 430 29.58 -70.53 -51.73
N LYS A 431 29.88 -70.73 -53.02
CA LYS A 431 30.08 -72.07 -53.62
C LYS A 431 31.22 -72.89 -52.98
N HIS A 432 32.15 -72.23 -52.29
CA HIS A 432 33.28 -72.87 -51.62
C HIS A 432 33.04 -73.06 -50.11
N LEU A 433 31.90 -72.59 -49.60
CA LEU A 433 31.53 -72.72 -48.19
C LEU A 433 30.49 -73.83 -48.02
N PRO A 434 30.65 -74.74 -47.06
CA PRO A 434 29.59 -75.67 -46.68
C PRO A 434 28.30 -74.91 -46.30
N PRO A 435 27.11 -75.48 -46.58
CA PRO A 435 25.85 -74.89 -46.15
C PRO A 435 25.84 -74.58 -44.65
N ASN A 436 25.27 -73.45 -44.23
CA ASN A 436 25.18 -72.98 -42.83
C ASN A 436 26.50 -72.71 -42.08
N THR A 437 27.64 -72.62 -42.77
CA THR A 437 28.91 -72.25 -42.11
C THR A 437 28.84 -70.86 -41.45
N ILE A 438 28.15 -69.90 -42.08
CA ILE A 438 27.89 -68.56 -41.52
C ILE A 438 26.40 -68.23 -41.74
N PRO A 439 25.52 -68.46 -40.75
CA PRO A 439 24.06 -68.35 -40.91
C PRO A 439 23.58 -66.96 -41.36
N TRP A 440 24.29 -65.89 -40.98
CA TRP A 440 23.90 -64.51 -41.30
C TRP A 440 24.12 -64.10 -42.75
N LEU A 441 24.89 -64.88 -43.53
CA LEU A 441 25.07 -64.61 -44.96
C LEU A 441 23.76 -64.82 -45.75
N SER A 442 22.82 -65.58 -45.19
CA SER A 442 21.51 -65.86 -45.78
C SER A 442 20.43 -64.88 -45.33
N SER A 443 20.74 -63.93 -44.43
CA SER A 443 19.77 -62.95 -43.92
C SER A 443 19.35 -61.97 -45.03
N PRO A 444 18.04 -61.63 -45.14
CA PRO A 444 17.57 -60.64 -46.10
C PRO A 444 18.10 -59.24 -45.74
N VAL A 445 18.23 -58.37 -46.74
CA VAL A 445 18.52 -56.94 -46.52
C VAL A 445 17.21 -56.25 -46.12
N THR A 446 17.08 -55.91 -44.85
CA THR A 446 15.93 -55.18 -44.30
C THR A 446 16.18 -53.68 -44.38
N ALA A 447 15.23 -52.90 -44.93
CA ALA A 447 15.25 -51.44 -44.86
C ALA A 447 14.29 -50.95 -43.76
N PRO A 448 14.58 -49.82 -43.08
CA PRO A 448 13.66 -49.23 -42.12
C PRO A 448 12.38 -48.72 -42.81
N SER A 449 11.23 -48.95 -42.18
CA SER A 449 9.95 -48.37 -42.62
C SER A 449 9.73 -47.03 -41.93
N ILE A 450 9.71 -45.92 -42.69
CA ILE A 450 9.40 -44.58 -42.18
C ILE A 450 7.95 -44.25 -42.60
N ASN A 451 6.97 -44.48 -41.73
CA ASN A 451 5.60 -44.07 -42.02
C ASN A 451 5.39 -42.62 -41.59
N ILE A 452 5.40 -41.71 -42.56
CA ILE A 452 4.86 -40.36 -42.37
C ILE A 452 3.40 -40.39 -42.78
N THR A 453 2.50 -40.55 -41.81
CA THR A 453 1.05 -40.43 -42.04
C THR A 453 0.70 -38.95 -42.16
N SER A 454 0.25 -38.56 -43.36
CA SER A 454 -0.31 -37.24 -43.66
C SER A 454 -1.81 -37.26 -43.44
N ASP A 455 -2.30 -36.55 -42.42
CA ASP A 455 -3.72 -36.22 -42.31
C ASP A 455 -3.99 -35.05 -43.26
N LYS A 456 -4.68 -35.34 -44.38
CA LYS A 456 -4.83 -34.40 -45.52
C LYS A 456 -5.41 -33.05 -45.10
N LEU A 457 -4.55 -32.04 -44.91
CA LEU A 457 -4.96 -30.65 -44.75
C LEU A 457 -5.66 -30.15 -46.03
N PRO A 458 -6.74 -29.35 -45.92
CA PRO A 458 -7.47 -28.84 -47.08
C PRO A 458 -6.58 -27.94 -47.95
N ASN A 459 -6.84 -27.92 -49.27
CA ASN A 459 -6.13 -27.03 -50.19
C ASN A 459 -6.79 -25.65 -50.13
N LEU A 460 -6.07 -24.65 -49.63
CA LEU A 460 -6.54 -23.27 -49.51
C LEU A 460 -5.69 -22.42 -50.48
N HIS A 461 -6.32 -21.69 -51.40
CA HIS A 461 -5.63 -20.76 -52.31
C HIS A 461 -5.50 -19.36 -51.69
N ILE A 462 -4.39 -18.67 -52.00
CA ILE A 462 -3.95 -17.37 -51.43
C ILE A 462 -4.91 -16.21 -51.75
N GLU A 463 -5.77 -16.35 -52.76
CA GLU A 463 -6.56 -15.25 -53.34
C GLU A 463 -7.56 -14.57 -52.39
N ASN A 464 -7.74 -15.08 -51.16
CA ASN A 464 -8.72 -14.59 -50.20
C ASN A 464 -8.12 -13.94 -48.92
N VAL A 465 -6.82 -13.67 -48.87
CA VAL A 465 -6.18 -13.09 -47.68
C VAL A 465 -5.80 -11.63 -47.91
N ASP A 466 -6.39 -10.73 -47.12
CA ASP A 466 -6.05 -9.30 -47.08
C ASP A 466 -4.91 -9.06 -46.07
N PHE A 467 -3.67 -9.06 -46.57
CA PHE A 467 -2.48 -8.88 -45.74
C PHE A 467 -2.33 -7.46 -45.16
N GLU A 468 -2.89 -6.45 -45.82
CA GLU A 468 -2.85 -5.06 -45.33
C GLU A 468 -3.74 -4.89 -44.09
N GLN A 469 -4.93 -5.49 -44.12
CA GLN A 469 -5.82 -5.53 -42.95
C GLN A 469 -5.17 -6.28 -41.77
N LEU A 470 -4.45 -7.37 -42.04
CA LEU A 470 -3.76 -8.14 -41.01
C LEU A 470 -2.58 -7.40 -40.38
N LYS A 471 -1.76 -6.69 -41.18
CA LYS A 471 -0.65 -5.87 -40.70
C LYS A 471 -1.14 -4.73 -39.78
N GLN A 472 -2.32 -4.15 -40.06
CA GLN A 472 -2.92 -3.15 -39.17
C GLN A 472 -3.35 -3.70 -37.80
N VAL A 473 -3.76 -4.97 -37.72
CA VAL A 473 -4.27 -5.58 -36.49
C VAL A 473 -3.16 -6.27 -35.67
N PHE A 474 -2.19 -6.89 -36.34
CA PHE A 474 -1.18 -7.76 -35.71
C PHE A 474 0.27 -7.30 -35.91
N GLY A 475 0.51 -6.22 -36.66
CA GLY A 475 1.85 -5.66 -36.88
C GLY A 475 2.73 -6.48 -37.83
N ASP A 476 4.05 -6.30 -37.70
CA ASP A 476 5.07 -6.87 -38.62
C ASP A 476 5.19 -8.41 -38.55
N ASP A 477 4.61 -9.04 -37.53
CA ASP A 477 4.64 -10.50 -37.34
C ASP A 477 3.91 -11.26 -38.48
N VAL A 478 3.04 -10.57 -39.24
CA VAL A 478 2.33 -11.11 -40.40
C VAL A 478 3.28 -11.32 -41.60
N CYS A 479 4.37 -10.55 -41.70
CA CYS A 479 5.34 -10.63 -42.80
C CYS A 479 6.07 -12.00 -42.85
N VAL A 480 6.26 -12.64 -41.69
CA VAL A 480 6.88 -13.98 -41.60
C VAL A 480 6.04 -15.04 -42.31
N TYR A 481 4.71 -14.89 -42.29
CA TYR A 481 3.81 -15.78 -43.02
C TYR A 481 3.88 -15.54 -44.53
N GLU A 482 4.00 -14.28 -44.96
CA GLU A 482 4.14 -13.89 -46.36
C GLU A 482 5.42 -14.49 -46.98
N GLU A 483 6.55 -14.38 -46.26
CA GLU A 483 7.84 -14.96 -46.68
C GLU A 483 7.79 -16.49 -46.74
N LEU A 484 7.31 -17.16 -45.68
CA LEU A 484 7.20 -18.63 -45.64
C LEU A 484 6.21 -19.20 -46.66
N ILE A 485 5.24 -18.38 -47.11
CA ILE A 485 4.29 -18.73 -48.15
C ILE A 485 4.87 -18.44 -49.55
N GLY A 486 5.87 -17.56 -49.68
CA GLY A 486 6.47 -17.14 -50.94
C GLY A 486 7.78 -17.84 -51.34
N VAL A 487 8.34 -18.74 -50.52
CA VAL A 487 9.61 -19.43 -50.87
C VAL A 487 9.38 -20.44 -52.00
N ASP A 488 10.02 -20.21 -53.15
CA ASP A 488 10.09 -21.13 -54.29
C ASP A 488 10.69 -22.50 -53.91
N ASP A 489 10.24 -23.56 -54.59
CA ASP A 489 10.57 -24.98 -54.35
C ASP A 489 12.08 -25.31 -54.39
N ASP A 490 12.94 -24.39 -54.87
CA ASP A 490 14.38 -24.59 -55.04
C ASP A 490 15.25 -24.11 -53.85
N HIS A 491 14.67 -23.49 -52.81
CA HIS A 491 15.45 -23.00 -51.67
C HIS A 491 15.66 -24.05 -50.56
N ASN A 492 16.92 -24.39 -50.32
CA ASN A 492 17.37 -25.35 -49.32
C ASN A 492 17.38 -24.75 -47.90
N VAL A 493 16.19 -24.54 -47.32
CA VAL A 493 15.97 -23.90 -46.01
C VAL A 493 16.62 -24.66 -44.83
N PHE A 494 17.10 -25.90 -45.00
CA PHE A 494 17.93 -26.53 -43.96
C PHE A 494 19.31 -25.89 -43.81
N GLN A 495 19.83 -25.24 -44.85
CA GLN A 495 21.08 -24.48 -44.78
C GLN A 495 20.84 -23.11 -44.10
N ASP A 496 19.71 -22.46 -44.38
CA ASP A 496 19.35 -21.20 -43.74
C ASP A 496 18.80 -21.38 -42.31
N LEU A 497 18.23 -22.53 -41.94
CA LEU A 497 17.81 -22.81 -40.55
C LEU A 497 19.01 -23.01 -39.60
N GLU A 498 20.18 -23.40 -40.12
CA GLU A 498 21.42 -23.41 -39.35
C GLU A 498 22.11 -22.03 -39.33
N GLU A 499 22.00 -21.22 -40.41
CA GLU A 499 22.71 -19.94 -40.53
C GLU A 499 21.89 -18.68 -40.16
N THR A 500 20.56 -18.74 -40.10
CA THR A 500 19.66 -17.61 -39.73
C THR A 500 19.01 -17.78 -38.36
N ILE A 501 19.73 -18.36 -37.39
CA ILE A 501 19.50 -18.03 -35.98
C ILE A 501 20.46 -16.89 -35.59
N PRO A 502 20.15 -15.61 -35.88
CA PRO A 502 20.76 -14.56 -35.10
C PRO A 502 20.24 -14.71 -33.67
N VAL A 503 21.16 -14.68 -32.72
CA VAL A 503 20.93 -14.64 -31.26
C VAL A 503 20.31 -13.28 -30.85
N ARG A 504 19.26 -12.84 -31.54
CA ARG A 504 18.45 -11.67 -31.19
C ARG A 504 17.01 -12.11 -30.99
N SER A 505 16.60 -12.11 -29.71
CA SER A 505 15.22 -12.17 -29.22
C SER A 505 14.25 -13.00 -30.07
N ASN A 506 14.27 -14.30 -29.81
CA ASN A 506 13.34 -15.33 -30.26
C ASN A 506 11.86 -14.83 -30.40
N PRO A 507 11.32 -14.66 -31.63
CA PRO A 507 9.95 -14.19 -31.88
C PRO A 507 8.87 -15.19 -31.44
N TYR A 508 9.25 -16.44 -31.14
CA TYR A 508 8.36 -17.43 -30.52
C TYR A 508 7.92 -17.04 -29.10
N THR A 509 8.56 -16.05 -28.44
CA THR A 509 8.21 -15.66 -27.07
C THR A 509 6.91 -14.86 -26.97
N ASN A 510 6.52 -14.04 -27.95
CA ASN A 510 5.26 -13.26 -27.85
C ASN A 510 4.04 -14.07 -28.32
N HIS A 511 4.21 -14.92 -29.33
CA HIS A 511 3.15 -15.81 -29.82
C HIS A 511 2.92 -16.99 -28.87
N SER A 512 3.99 -17.54 -28.26
CA SER A 512 3.87 -18.49 -27.15
C SER A 512 3.21 -17.84 -25.93
N LYS A 513 3.47 -16.55 -25.62
CA LYS A 513 2.77 -15.85 -24.52
C LYS A 513 1.27 -15.66 -24.79
N MET A 514 0.86 -15.32 -26.01
CA MET A 514 -0.56 -15.16 -26.34
C MET A 514 -1.29 -16.50 -26.41
N PHE A 515 -0.68 -17.51 -27.04
CA PHE A 515 -1.24 -18.86 -27.12
C PHE A 515 -1.21 -19.56 -25.76
N ALA A 516 -0.15 -19.41 -24.95
CA ALA A 516 -0.08 -19.89 -23.57
C ALA A 516 -1.03 -19.12 -22.64
N SER A 517 -1.29 -17.83 -22.85
CA SER A 517 -2.32 -17.08 -22.11
C SER A 517 -3.74 -17.54 -22.45
N CYS A 518 -4.01 -17.84 -23.73
CA CYS A 518 -5.27 -18.45 -24.16
C CYS A 518 -5.42 -19.89 -23.66
N LEU A 519 -4.36 -20.71 -23.75
CA LEU A 519 -4.34 -22.09 -23.29
C LEU A 519 -4.41 -22.16 -21.75
N ALA A 520 -3.72 -21.28 -21.03
CA ALA A 520 -3.82 -21.12 -19.57
C ALA A 520 -5.22 -20.70 -19.16
N ASN A 521 -5.87 -19.75 -19.85
CA ASN A 521 -7.26 -19.38 -19.56
C ASN A 521 -8.28 -20.51 -19.84
N VAL A 522 -7.95 -21.44 -20.75
CA VAL A 522 -8.76 -22.62 -21.05
C VAL A 522 -8.48 -23.75 -20.06
N LEU A 523 -7.23 -23.94 -19.64
CA LEU A 523 -6.81 -24.94 -18.65
C LEU A 523 -7.22 -24.53 -17.22
N CYS A 524 -7.13 -23.26 -16.84
CA CYS A 524 -7.62 -22.73 -15.56
C CYS A 524 -9.14 -22.87 -15.36
N LYS A 525 -9.90 -23.08 -16.45
CA LYS A 525 -11.34 -23.39 -16.39
C LYS A 525 -11.63 -24.88 -16.23
N LYS A 526 -10.62 -25.76 -16.39
CA LYS A 526 -10.73 -27.22 -16.27
C LYS A 526 -9.89 -27.81 -15.12
N LEU A 527 -8.96 -27.04 -14.54
CA LEU A 527 -8.14 -27.44 -13.41
C LEU A 527 -8.92 -27.26 -12.09
N ASP A 528 -9.01 -28.32 -11.29
CA ASP A 528 -9.51 -28.25 -9.92
C ASP A 528 -8.41 -27.65 -9.03
N PRO A 529 -8.59 -26.46 -8.41
CA PRO A 529 -7.53 -25.71 -7.73
C PRO A 529 -7.03 -26.34 -6.41
N MET A 530 -7.40 -27.59 -6.13
CA MET A 530 -7.09 -28.30 -4.89
C MET A 530 -5.94 -29.31 -5.01
N ASP A 531 -5.46 -29.66 -6.21
CA ASP A 531 -4.26 -30.50 -6.39
C ASP A 531 -2.99 -29.62 -6.42
N GLU A 532 -1.97 -30.01 -5.64
CA GLU A 532 -0.67 -29.32 -5.57
C GLU A 532 0.01 -29.23 -6.94
N ARG A 533 -0.22 -30.22 -7.82
CA ARG A 533 0.30 -30.19 -9.20
C ARG A 533 -0.32 -29.09 -10.07
N GLY A 534 -1.60 -28.77 -9.84
CA GLY A 534 -2.29 -27.67 -10.52
C GLY A 534 -1.82 -26.29 -10.06
N LYS A 535 -1.47 -26.15 -8.77
CA LYS A 535 -0.94 -24.91 -8.19
C LYS A 535 0.48 -24.60 -8.66
N ASP A 536 1.31 -25.63 -8.83
CA ASP A 536 2.70 -25.46 -9.27
C ASP A 536 2.77 -25.07 -10.77
N LEU A 537 1.90 -25.65 -11.59
CA LEU A 537 1.74 -25.25 -12.99
C LEU A 537 1.22 -23.80 -13.13
N LEU A 538 0.27 -23.40 -12.26
CA LEU A 538 -0.24 -22.03 -12.19
C LEU A 538 0.85 -21.01 -11.79
N ARG A 539 1.70 -21.33 -10.82
CA ARG A 539 2.84 -20.47 -10.42
C ARG A 539 3.86 -20.29 -11.55
N GLN A 540 4.18 -21.35 -12.28
CA GLN A 540 5.11 -21.27 -13.41
C GLN A 540 4.53 -20.45 -14.57
N LEU A 541 3.21 -20.49 -14.78
CA LEU A 541 2.51 -19.70 -15.79
C LEU A 541 2.35 -18.21 -15.40
N GLU A 542 2.19 -17.88 -14.12
CA GLU A 542 2.17 -16.49 -13.64
C GLU A 542 3.54 -15.80 -13.79
N LEU A 543 4.64 -16.52 -13.61
CA LEU A 543 6.01 -16.01 -13.82
C LEU A 543 6.33 -15.64 -15.28
N VAL A 544 5.63 -16.24 -16.25
CA VAL A 544 5.73 -15.89 -17.68
C VAL A 544 5.05 -14.54 -18.00
N GLY A 545 4.05 -14.14 -17.20
CA GLY A 545 3.35 -12.87 -17.33
C GLY A 545 4.18 -11.64 -16.92
N GLU A 546 5.24 -11.83 -16.13
CA GLU A 546 6.10 -10.75 -15.62
C GLU A 546 7.38 -10.53 -16.45
N GLY A 547 7.49 -11.17 -17.63
CA GLY A 547 8.55 -10.87 -18.59
C GLY A 547 9.84 -11.69 -18.46
N SER A 548 9.85 -12.73 -17.63
CA SER A 548 11.00 -13.66 -17.53
C SER A 548 10.89 -14.79 -18.58
N SER A 549 12.01 -15.18 -19.20
CA SER A 549 12.08 -16.41 -20.00
C SER A 549 12.25 -17.61 -19.07
N LEU A 550 11.22 -18.44 -18.92
CA LEU A 550 11.35 -19.73 -18.25
C LEU A 550 11.07 -20.86 -19.24
N GLN A 551 11.94 -21.87 -19.24
CA GLN A 551 11.70 -23.17 -19.88
C GLN A 551 10.78 -23.98 -18.95
N VAL A 552 9.56 -24.26 -19.40
CA VAL A 552 8.66 -25.20 -18.71
C VAL A 552 9.21 -26.61 -18.95
N ASP A 553 9.34 -27.39 -17.89
CA ASP A 553 9.84 -28.77 -17.95
C ASP A 553 8.89 -29.67 -18.78
N PRO A 554 9.34 -30.23 -19.93
CA PRO A 554 8.52 -31.07 -20.79
C PRO A 554 8.00 -32.35 -20.09
N GLU A 555 8.69 -32.87 -19.08
CA GLU A 555 8.26 -34.07 -18.35
C GLU A 555 7.02 -33.81 -17.48
N LEU A 556 6.86 -32.59 -16.97
CA LEU A 556 5.71 -32.18 -16.16
C LEU A 556 4.43 -32.01 -17.01
N LEU A 557 4.57 -31.54 -18.25
CA LEU A 557 3.47 -31.46 -19.22
C LEU A 557 3.00 -32.86 -19.66
N ASN A 558 3.94 -33.77 -19.95
CA ASN A 558 3.59 -35.13 -20.34
C ASN A 558 2.93 -35.93 -19.21
N ASN A 559 3.37 -35.76 -17.96
CA ASN A 559 2.80 -36.45 -16.80
C ASN A 559 1.40 -35.95 -16.36
N TYR A 560 0.94 -34.80 -16.86
CA TYR A 560 -0.38 -34.25 -16.51
C TYR A 560 -1.44 -34.49 -17.60
N PHE A 561 -1.03 -34.75 -18.85
CA PHE A 561 -1.90 -35.10 -19.98
C PHE A 561 -1.98 -36.61 -20.26
N SER A 562 -1.19 -37.42 -19.53
CA SER A 562 -1.35 -38.88 -19.40
C SER A 562 -2.38 -39.19 -18.32
#